data_AF-E2CE64-F1
#
_entry.id   AF-E2CE64-F1
#
_cell.length_a   1.000
_cell.length_b   1.000
_cell.length_c   1.000
_cell.angle_alpha   90.00
_cell.angle_beta   90.00
_cell.angle_gamma   90.00
#
_symmetry.space_group_name_H-M   'P 1'
#
loop_
_entity.id
_entity.type
_entity.pdbx_description
1 polymer ?
#
loop_
_entity_poly.entity_id
_entity_poly.type
_entity_poly.pdbx_seq_one_letter_code
_entity_poly.pdbx_strand_id
1 'polypeptide(L)'
;MTTKPMRCLHGACTTQVRGCLSSQGSAIAEEVIRRIAELYAIEKEIRGMPPEDRATIRQARAKPIFDALEEWLQTQLPKISGKSPLAQAIRYALGRMPKARPYLELGHLELDNNTAERAVKPVAIGRKNWMFSGSQGGGKAMAIAYTLIETAKLNGVDPQAWLTWVLGQVADHKITRLDELLPWRYAAQAA
;
A
#
# COMPACT_ATOMS: atom_id res chain seq x y z
N MET A 1 -13.66 -5.68 20.16
CA MET A 1 -12.82 -6.67 19.43
C MET A 1 -11.79 -5.91 18.61
N THR A 2 -10.57 -5.82 19.11
CA THR A 2 -9.46 -5.11 18.47
C THR A 2 -8.90 -5.97 17.34
N THR A 3 -9.44 -5.81 16.13
CA THR A 3 -8.82 -6.34 14.92
C THR A 3 -7.47 -5.63 14.74
N LYS A 4 -6.41 -6.32 15.16
CA LYS A 4 -5.03 -5.89 14.96
C LYS A 4 -4.85 -5.72 13.44
N PRO A 5 -4.53 -4.51 12.93
CA PRO A 5 -4.46 -4.29 11.50
C PRO A 5 -3.43 -5.23 10.88
N MET A 6 -3.72 -5.76 9.69
CA MET A 6 -2.77 -6.50 8.87
C MET A 6 -1.54 -5.62 8.64
N ARG A 7 -0.52 -5.77 9.48
CA ARG A 7 0.80 -5.15 9.24
C ARG A 7 1.46 -5.91 8.10
N CYS A 8 1.70 -5.26 6.97
CA CYS A 8 2.31 -5.89 5.81
C CYS A 8 3.82 -6.07 5.98
N LEU A 9 4.46 -6.84 5.08
CA LEU A 9 5.92 -7.04 5.10
C LEU A 9 6.66 -5.70 5.13
N HIS A 10 6.18 -4.70 4.40
CA HIS A 10 6.99 -3.52 4.13
C HIS A 10 7.08 -2.53 5.30
N GLY A 11 5.95 -1.96 5.77
CA GLY A 11 5.98 -0.84 6.71
C GLY A 11 6.73 -1.12 8.03
N ALA A 12 6.74 -2.37 8.49
CA ALA A 12 7.46 -2.77 9.70
C ALA A 12 8.84 -3.38 9.39
N CYS A 13 9.03 -4.16 8.32
CA CYS A 13 10.32 -4.80 8.06
C CYS A 13 11.37 -3.81 7.53
N THR A 14 11.08 -2.97 6.53
CA THR A 14 12.10 -2.03 6.02
C THR A 14 12.37 -0.87 6.97
N THR A 15 11.37 -0.38 7.72
CA THR A 15 11.58 0.65 8.75
C THR A 15 12.43 0.09 9.91
N GLN A 16 12.17 -1.14 10.34
CA GLN A 16 12.92 -1.76 11.43
C GLN A 16 14.32 -2.23 11.00
N VAL A 17 14.48 -2.72 9.77
CA VAL A 17 15.79 -3.07 9.18
C VAL A 17 16.61 -1.79 8.93
N ARG A 18 16.02 -0.70 8.41
CA ARG A 18 16.71 0.60 8.32
C ARG A 18 17.11 1.12 9.70
N GLY A 19 16.26 1.00 10.72
CA GLY A 19 16.61 1.37 12.10
C GLY A 19 17.76 0.54 12.68
N CYS A 20 17.86 -0.74 12.33
CA CYS A 20 19.01 -1.59 12.69
C CYS A 20 20.28 -1.19 11.91
N LEU A 21 20.16 -0.79 10.64
CA LEU A 21 21.27 -0.29 9.83
C LEU A 21 21.88 0.97 10.44
N SER A 22 21.03 1.94 10.79
CA SER A 22 21.42 3.22 11.38
C SER A 22 22.01 3.10 12.79
N SER A 23 21.75 2.00 13.51
CA SER A 23 22.23 1.80 14.88
C SER A 23 23.41 0.84 15.00
N GLN A 24 23.61 -0.09 14.06
CA GLN A 24 24.58 -1.18 14.21
C GLN A 24 25.48 -1.46 12.98
N GLY A 25 25.29 -0.81 11.82
CA GLY A 25 26.19 -1.00 10.66
C GLY A 25 26.34 -2.47 10.26
N SER A 26 25.27 -3.25 10.35
CA SER A 26 25.33 -4.70 10.14
C SER A 26 25.32 -5.03 8.65
N ALA A 27 26.37 -5.71 8.17
CA ALA A 27 26.44 -6.28 6.81
C ALA A 27 25.20 -7.13 6.47
N ILE A 28 24.55 -7.72 7.48
CA ILE A 28 23.31 -8.47 7.31
C ILE A 28 22.17 -7.55 6.87
N ALA A 29 22.04 -6.38 7.50
CA ALA A 29 20.99 -5.43 7.16
C ALA A 29 21.23 -4.77 5.79
N GLU A 30 22.48 -4.54 5.39
CA GLU A 30 22.82 -4.05 4.05
C GLU A 30 22.39 -5.04 2.96
N GLU A 31 22.71 -6.32 3.14
CA GLU A 31 22.36 -7.38 2.20
C GLU A 31 20.83 -7.54 2.05
N VAL A 32 20.08 -7.44 3.16
CA VAL A 32 18.61 -7.43 3.12
C VAL A 32 18.09 -6.25 2.28
N ILE A 33 18.61 -5.05 2.52
CA ILE A 33 18.18 -3.85 1.79
C ILE A 33 18.51 -3.97 0.31
N ARG A 34 19.69 -4.49 -0.04
CA ARG A 34 20.10 -4.73 -1.42
C ARG A 34 19.13 -5.65 -2.15
N ARG A 35 18.81 -6.81 -1.57
CA ARG A 35 17.84 -7.77 -2.17
C ARG A 35 16.43 -7.21 -2.27
N ILE A 36 15.97 -6.46 -1.27
CA ILE A 36 14.67 -5.78 -1.34
C ILE A 36 14.66 -4.75 -2.48
N ALA A 37 15.76 -4.00 -2.67
CA ALA A 37 15.87 -3.04 -3.76
C ALA A 37 15.82 -3.71 -5.14
N GLU A 38 16.43 -4.90 -5.30
CA GLU A 38 16.33 -5.69 -6.53
C GLU A 38 14.88 -6.10 -6.84
N LEU A 39 14.13 -6.55 -5.82
CA LEU A 39 12.70 -6.86 -5.99
C LEU A 39 11.92 -5.64 -6.46
N TYR A 40 12.19 -4.46 -5.91
CA TYR A 40 11.55 -3.21 -6.35
C TYR A 40 11.97 -2.74 -7.74
N ALA A 41 13.21 -3.02 -8.15
CA ALA A 41 13.64 -2.73 -9.51
C ALA A 41 12.81 -3.52 -10.52
N ILE A 42 12.59 -4.82 -10.27
CA ILE A 42 11.71 -5.67 -11.07
C ILE A 42 10.29 -5.12 -11.06
N GLU A 43 9.73 -4.79 -9.89
CA GLU A 43 8.36 -4.25 -9.79
C GLU A 43 8.20 -2.92 -10.55
N LYS A 44 9.24 -2.09 -10.61
CA LYS A 44 9.22 -0.83 -11.36
C LYS A 44 9.14 -1.07 -12.87
N GLU A 45 9.83 -2.08 -13.37
CA GLU A 45 9.83 -2.43 -14.80
C GLU A 45 8.50 -3.02 -15.25
N ILE A 46 7.88 -3.88 -14.44
CA ILE A 46 6.65 -4.58 -14.80
C ILE A 46 5.37 -3.81 -14.46
N ARG A 47 5.49 -2.61 -13.89
CA ARG A 47 4.34 -1.81 -13.46
C ARG A 47 3.51 -1.37 -14.67
N GLY A 48 2.22 -1.67 -14.63
CA GLY A 48 1.27 -1.36 -15.71
C GLY A 48 1.13 -2.47 -16.77
N MET A 49 1.94 -3.53 -16.69
CA MET A 49 1.75 -4.72 -17.53
C MET A 49 0.51 -5.52 -17.09
N PRO A 50 -0.07 -6.35 -17.99
CA PRO A 50 -1.12 -7.29 -17.65
C PRO A 50 -0.75 -8.19 -16.45
N PRO A 51 -1.71 -8.57 -15.58
CA PRO A 51 -1.44 -9.41 -14.42
C PRO A 51 -0.72 -10.72 -14.74
N GLU A 52 -1.04 -11.37 -15.86
CA GLU A 52 -0.42 -12.64 -16.26
C GLU A 52 1.07 -12.47 -16.60
N ASP A 53 1.42 -11.40 -17.32
CA ASP A 53 2.81 -11.08 -17.63
C ASP A 53 3.61 -10.74 -16.37
N ARG A 54 3.01 -9.96 -15.46
CA ARG A 54 3.62 -9.66 -14.16
C ARG A 54 3.92 -10.94 -13.38
N ALA A 55 2.97 -11.87 -13.31
CA ALA A 55 3.15 -13.14 -12.62
C ALA A 55 4.29 -13.97 -13.26
N THR A 56 4.32 -14.08 -14.59
CA THR A 56 5.37 -14.78 -15.32
C THR A 56 6.76 -14.20 -15.01
N ILE A 57 6.91 -12.88 -15.08
CA ILE A 57 8.18 -12.21 -14.81
C ILE A 57 8.59 -12.37 -13.34
N ARG A 58 7.63 -12.28 -12.40
CA ARG A 58 7.88 -12.50 -10.97
C ARG A 58 8.36 -13.92 -10.69
N GLN A 59 7.75 -14.93 -11.31
CA GLN A 59 8.19 -16.32 -11.17
C GLN A 59 9.63 -16.52 -11.68
N ALA A 60 9.97 -15.90 -12.81
CA ALA A 60 11.30 -16.03 -13.39
C ALA A 60 12.39 -15.25 -12.63
N ARG A 61 12.10 -14.02 -12.17
CA ARG A 61 13.11 -13.08 -11.65
C ARG A 61 12.98 -12.80 -10.16
N ALA A 62 11.77 -12.56 -9.67
CA ALA A 62 11.55 -12.14 -8.27
C ALA A 62 11.55 -13.32 -7.29
N LYS A 63 10.96 -14.47 -7.69
CA LYS A 63 10.88 -15.67 -6.86
C LYS A 63 12.24 -16.21 -6.42
N PRO A 64 13.26 -16.35 -7.30
CA PRO A 64 14.59 -16.78 -6.87
C PRO A 64 15.23 -15.86 -5.83
N ILE A 65 15.07 -14.53 -5.98
CA ILE A 65 15.59 -13.54 -5.04
C ILE A 65 14.86 -13.65 -3.69
N PHE A 66 13.54 -13.81 -3.72
CA PHE A 66 12.71 -13.95 -2.53
C PHE A 66 13.02 -15.22 -1.74
N ASP A 67 13.14 -16.35 -2.43
CA ASP A 67 13.48 -17.64 -1.82
C ASP A 67 14.89 -17.62 -1.23
N ALA A 68 15.87 -17.11 -1.99
CA ALA A 68 17.24 -16.99 -1.51
C ALA A 68 17.35 -16.03 -0.32
N LEU A 69 16.53 -14.97 -0.26
CA LEU A 69 16.47 -14.07 0.90
C LEU A 69 15.91 -14.80 2.13
N GLU A 70 14.85 -15.59 1.97
CA GLU A 70 14.23 -16.35 3.06
C GLU A 70 15.21 -17.37 3.67
N GLU A 71 15.81 -18.19 2.82
CA GLU A 71 16.79 -19.21 3.22
C GLU A 71 18.02 -18.58 3.90
N TRP A 72 18.52 -17.48 3.33
CA TRP A 72 19.66 -16.78 3.89
C TRP A 72 19.34 -16.19 5.27
N LEU A 73 18.15 -15.59 5.46
CA LEU A 73 17.71 -15.08 6.76
C LEU A 73 17.56 -16.20 7.81
N GLN A 74 17.05 -17.37 7.42
CA GLN A 74 16.98 -18.54 8.28
C GLN A 74 18.38 -19.00 8.71
N THR A 75 19.37 -18.92 7.81
CA THR A 75 20.76 -19.29 8.09
C THR A 75 21.50 -18.26 8.97
N GLN A 76 21.14 -16.98 8.87
CA GLN A 76 21.73 -15.93 9.69
C GLN A 76 21.16 -15.91 11.11
N LEU A 77 19.88 -16.23 11.29
CA LEU A 77 19.20 -16.09 12.58
C LEU A 77 19.89 -16.82 13.76
N PRO A 78 20.40 -18.07 13.62
CA PRO A 78 21.11 -18.77 14.70
C PRO A 78 22.47 -18.15 15.05
N LYS A 79 23.08 -17.38 14.14
CA LYS A 79 24.40 -16.76 14.31
C LYS A 79 24.34 -15.44 15.09
N ILE A 80 23.14 -14.93 15.34
CA ILE A 80 22.91 -13.63 15.97
C ILE A 80 22.34 -13.87 17.36
N SER A 81 22.76 -13.06 18.34
CA SER A 81 22.17 -13.07 19.67
C SER A 81 20.65 -12.91 19.59
N GLY A 82 19.91 -13.89 20.14
CA GLY A 82 18.46 -13.97 20.00
C GLY A 82 17.70 -12.77 20.56
N LYS A 83 18.26 -12.05 21.54
CA LYS A 83 17.66 -10.84 22.13
C LYS A 83 17.99 -9.54 21.38
N SER A 84 18.82 -9.60 20.34
CA SER A 84 19.17 -8.42 19.57
C SER A 84 17.95 -7.86 18.79
N PRO A 85 17.88 -6.54 18.58
CA PRO A 85 16.88 -5.93 17.71
C PRO A 85 16.89 -6.51 16.30
N LEU A 86 18.07 -6.87 15.78
CA LEU A 86 18.24 -7.49 14.47
C LEU A 86 17.59 -8.88 14.41
N ALA A 87 17.83 -9.74 15.41
CA ALA A 87 17.19 -11.05 15.47
C ALA A 87 15.66 -10.94 15.58
N GLN A 88 15.14 -9.92 16.28
CA GLN A 88 13.71 -9.64 16.33
C GLN A 88 13.17 -9.21 14.95
N ALA A 89 13.90 -8.36 14.22
CA ALA A 89 13.53 -7.94 12.87
C ALA A 89 13.50 -9.13 11.89
N ILE A 90 14.52 -10.00 11.94
CA ILE A 90 14.59 -11.21 11.10
C ILE A 90 13.43 -12.15 11.39
N ARG A 91 13.14 -12.44 12.67
CA ARG A 91 11.96 -13.28 13.03
C ARG A 91 10.65 -12.66 12.54
N TYR A 92 10.52 -11.34 12.65
CA TYR A 92 9.35 -10.64 12.14
C TYR A 92 9.22 -10.77 10.62
N ALA A 93 10.33 -10.60 9.88
CA ALA A 93 10.39 -10.76 8.43
C ALA A 93 9.98 -12.19 8.01
N LEU A 94 10.63 -13.21 8.59
CA LEU A 94 10.36 -14.62 8.30
C LEU A 94 8.89 -14.99 8.59
N GLY A 95 8.33 -14.55 9.71
CA GLY A 95 6.91 -14.77 10.02
C GLY A 95 5.94 -14.06 9.07
N ARG A 96 6.42 -13.10 8.27
CA ARG A 96 5.63 -12.36 7.29
C ARG A 96 5.78 -12.91 5.88
N MET A 97 6.93 -13.46 5.49
CA MET A 97 7.21 -13.94 4.13
C MET A 97 6.13 -14.87 3.55
N PRO A 98 5.53 -15.83 4.30
CA PRO A 98 4.43 -16.65 3.80
C PRO A 98 3.20 -15.84 3.34
N LYS A 99 2.96 -14.66 3.95
CA LYS A 99 1.86 -13.76 3.59
C LYS A 99 2.20 -12.85 2.41
N ALA A 100 3.48 -12.58 2.15
CA ALA A 100 3.89 -11.91 0.92
C ALA A 100 3.76 -12.87 -0.26
N ARG A 101 4.25 -14.10 -0.10
CA ARG A 101 4.48 -15.07 -1.18
C ARG A 101 3.39 -15.10 -2.29
N PRO A 102 2.08 -15.02 -2.00
CA PRO A 102 1.05 -14.92 -3.04
C PRO A 102 1.24 -13.80 -4.08
N TYR A 103 1.93 -12.69 -3.77
CA TYR A 103 2.19 -11.62 -4.74
C TYR A 103 3.01 -12.11 -5.94
N LEU A 104 3.84 -13.15 -5.76
CA LEU A 104 4.67 -13.72 -6.82
C LEU A 104 3.83 -14.45 -7.89
N GLU A 105 2.65 -14.94 -7.51
CA GLU A 105 1.75 -15.71 -8.38
C GLU A 105 0.59 -14.85 -8.87
N LEU A 106 0.10 -13.96 -8.03
CA LEU A 106 -1.06 -13.13 -8.31
C LEU A 106 -0.62 -11.74 -8.80
N GLY A 107 -0.60 -11.55 -10.13
CA GLY A 107 -0.16 -10.31 -10.77
C GLY A 107 -0.99 -9.06 -10.47
N HIS A 108 -2.19 -9.21 -9.90
CA HIS A 108 -3.03 -8.09 -9.42
C HIS A 108 -2.63 -7.60 -8.02
N LEU A 109 -1.81 -8.37 -7.30
CA LEU A 109 -1.28 -7.97 -6.00
C LEU A 109 -0.01 -7.15 -6.17
N GLU A 110 0.12 -6.14 -5.31
CA GLU A 110 1.35 -5.36 -5.15
C GLU A 110 2.23 -6.00 -4.06
N LEU A 111 3.56 -5.79 -4.17
CA LEU A 111 4.55 -6.26 -3.19
C LEU A 111 4.30 -5.67 -1.78
N ASP A 112 3.71 -4.49 -1.72
CA ASP A 112 3.42 -3.77 -0.48
C ASP A 112 2.02 -3.14 -0.51
N ASN A 113 1.57 -2.70 0.67
CA ASN A 113 0.31 -2.01 0.86
C ASN A 113 0.46 -0.48 0.96
N ASN A 114 1.59 0.08 0.53
CA ASN A 114 1.90 1.50 0.76
C ASN A 114 0.85 2.41 0.12
N THR A 115 0.31 2.04 -1.03
CA THR A 115 -0.78 2.78 -1.69
C THR A 115 -2.02 2.84 -0.80
N ALA A 116 -2.44 1.70 -0.23
CA ALA A 116 -3.58 1.63 0.66
C ALA A 116 -3.32 2.40 1.97
N GLU A 117 -2.12 2.28 2.55
CA GLU A 117 -1.75 3.04 3.76
C GLU A 117 -1.76 4.56 3.51
N ARG A 118 -1.25 5.01 2.35
CA ARG A 118 -1.29 6.41 1.94
C ARG A 118 -2.72 6.91 1.74
N ALA A 119 -3.61 6.11 1.16
CA ALA A 119 -5.02 6.46 0.97
C ALA A 119 -5.78 6.62 2.30
N VAL A 120 -5.44 5.83 3.32
CA VAL A 120 -6.09 5.92 4.65
C VAL A 120 -5.44 6.98 5.54
N LYS A 121 -4.21 7.41 5.26
CA LYS A 121 -3.47 8.40 6.05
C LYS A 121 -4.24 9.72 6.29
N PRO A 122 -4.92 10.33 5.30
CA PRO A 122 -5.75 11.51 5.53
C PRO A 122 -6.82 11.31 6.61
N VAL A 123 -7.46 10.14 6.67
CA VAL A 123 -8.47 9.82 7.68
C VAL A 123 -7.83 9.77 9.07
N ALA A 124 -6.66 9.15 9.19
CA ALA A 124 -5.94 9.07 10.46
C ALA A 124 -5.47 10.45 10.97
N ILE A 125 -5.05 11.33 10.06
CA ILE A 125 -4.68 12.73 10.38
C ILE A 125 -5.93 13.52 10.75
N GLY A 126 -6.98 13.43 9.94
CA GLY A 126 -8.26 14.12 10.14
C GLY A 126 -8.90 13.78 11.48
N ARG A 127 -8.80 12.52 11.95
CA ARG A 127 -9.28 12.12 13.29
C ARG A 127 -8.68 12.94 14.44
N LYS A 128 -7.44 13.44 14.30
CA LYS A 128 -6.85 14.35 15.32
C LYS A 128 -7.42 15.76 15.24
N ASN A 129 -7.89 16.18 14.07
CA ASN A 129 -8.42 17.53 13.83
C ASN A 129 -9.94 17.62 14.03
N TRP A 130 -10.65 16.49 13.98
CA TRP A 130 -12.12 16.42 14.09
C TRP A 130 -12.56 15.72 15.36
N MET A 131 -12.01 16.16 16.51
CA MET A 131 -12.32 15.57 17.82
C MET A 131 -13.81 15.63 18.20
N PHE A 132 -14.61 16.44 17.50
CA PHE A 132 -16.06 16.59 17.68
C PHE A 132 -16.92 15.73 16.74
N SER A 133 -16.32 15.03 15.77
CA SER A 133 -17.01 14.05 14.92
C SER A 133 -17.18 12.71 15.68
N GLY A 134 -17.96 12.75 16.77
CA GLY A 134 -18.18 11.59 17.66
C GLY A 134 -19.39 10.73 17.32
N SER A 135 -20.23 11.13 16.36
CA SER A 135 -21.45 10.40 15.99
C SER A 135 -21.23 9.47 14.80
N GLN A 136 -21.97 8.36 14.77
CA GLN A 136 -21.98 7.43 13.64
C GLN A 136 -22.39 8.14 12.33
N GLY A 137 -23.34 9.08 12.40
CA GLY A 137 -23.78 9.90 11.27
C GLY A 137 -22.66 10.77 10.70
N GLY A 138 -21.88 11.42 11.58
CA GLY A 138 -20.70 12.19 11.17
C GLY A 138 -19.65 11.30 10.50
N GLY A 139 -19.39 10.12 11.05
CA GLY A 139 -18.50 9.12 10.43
C GLY A 139 -18.96 8.70 9.03
N LYS A 140 -20.26 8.45 8.84
CA LYS A 140 -20.83 8.09 7.53
C LYS A 140 -20.71 9.22 6.52
N ALA A 141 -20.99 10.46 6.91
CA ALA A 141 -20.85 11.63 6.04
C ALA A 141 -19.39 11.82 5.58
N MET A 142 -18.43 11.67 6.50
CA MET A 142 -17.01 11.75 6.18
C MET A 142 -16.56 10.64 5.23
N ALA A 143 -17.03 9.40 5.44
CA ALA A 143 -16.72 8.29 4.54
C ALA A 143 -17.21 8.54 3.11
N ILE A 144 -18.42 9.11 2.96
CA ILE A 144 -18.98 9.50 1.66
C ILE A 144 -18.11 10.58 1.01
N ALA A 145 -17.81 11.66 1.73
CA ALA A 145 -17.00 12.76 1.20
C ALA A 145 -15.61 12.30 0.74
N TYR A 146 -14.92 11.50 1.55
CA TYR A 146 -13.62 10.94 1.17
C TYR A 146 -13.71 10.02 -0.04
N THR A 147 -14.75 9.19 -0.12
CA THR A 147 -14.94 8.29 -1.27
C THR A 147 -15.07 9.10 -2.56
N LEU A 148 -15.87 10.16 -2.55
CA LEU A 148 -16.03 11.04 -3.72
C LEU A 148 -14.70 11.72 -4.10
N ILE A 149 -14.03 12.33 -3.12
CA ILE A 149 -12.75 13.04 -3.34
C ILE A 149 -11.68 12.11 -3.89
N GLU A 150 -11.50 10.92 -3.31
CA GLU A 150 -10.51 9.96 -3.78
C GLU A 150 -10.88 9.38 -5.15
N THR A 151 -12.18 9.19 -5.44
CA THR A 151 -12.62 8.78 -6.78
C THR A 151 -12.24 9.83 -7.83
N ALA A 152 -12.42 11.12 -7.57
CA ALA A 152 -12.01 12.18 -8.48
C ALA A 152 -10.49 12.18 -8.73
N LYS A 153 -9.69 12.10 -7.65
CA LYS A 153 -8.22 12.02 -7.75
C LYS A 153 -7.74 10.82 -8.55
N LEU A 154 -8.34 9.65 -8.34
CA LEU A 154 -8.01 8.43 -9.08
C LEU A 154 -8.30 8.55 -10.58
N ASN A 155 -9.25 9.41 -10.96
CA ASN A 155 -9.57 9.71 -12.36
C ASN A 155 -8.81 10.93 -12.90
N GLY A 156 -7.85 11.49 -12.15
CA GLY A 156 -7.08 12.66 -12.58
C GLY A 156 -7.87 13.97 -12.63
N VAL A 157 -9.02 14.03 -11.95
CA VAL A 157 -9.91 15.19 -11.94
C VAL A 157 -9.72 15.99 -10.66
N ASP A 158 -9.72 17.33 -10.77
CA ASP A 158 -9.73 18.20 -9.60
C ASP A 158 -11.02 17.99 -8.78
N PRO A 159 -10.93 17.51 -7.53
CA PRO A 159 -12.11 17.16 -6.75
C PRO A 159 -13.01 18.36 -6.47
N GLN A 160 -12.45 19.55 -6.28
CA GLN A 160 -13.23 20.75 -5.99
C GLN A 160 -14.04 21.16 -7.23
N ALA A 161 -13.39 21.27 -8.39
CA ALA A 161 -14.05 21.64 -9.64
C ALA A 161 -15.17 20.66 -10.01
N TRP A 162 -14.92 19.36 -9.91
CA TRP A 162 -15.93 18.34 -10.17
C TRP A 162 -17.10 18.41 -9.18
N LEU A 163 -16.84 18.51 -7.87
CA LEU A 163 -17.91 18.58 -6.88
C LEU A 163 -18.74 19.87 -7.03
N THR A 164 -18.13 21.01 -7.35
CA THR A 164 -18.85 22.25 -7.65
C THR A 164 -19.76 22.08 -8.86
N TRP A 165 -19.26 21.43 -9.92
CA TRP A 165 -20.04 21.14 -11.11
C TRP A 165 -21.22 20.19 -10.81
N VAL A 166 -20.98 19.10 -10.08
CA VAL A 166 -22.05 18.16 -9.67
C VAL A 166 -23.11 18.88 -8.84
N LEU A 167 -22.71 19.62 -7.81
CA LEU A 167 -23.66 20.32 -6.92
C LEU A 167 -24.48 21.39 -7.65
N GLY A 168 -23.93 22.00 -8.72
CA GLY A 168 -24.65 22.96 -9.55
C GLY A 168 -25.73 22.34 -10.45
N GLN A 169 -25.66 21.03 -10.72
CA GLN A 169 -26.58 20.34 -11.64
C GLN A 169 -27.49 19.33 -10.92
N VAL A 170 -27.07 18.80 -9.77
CA VAL A 170 -27.72 17.65 -9.12
C VAL A 170 -29.18 17.90 -8.73
N ALA A 171 -29.57 19.14 -8.45
CA ALA A 171 -30.94 19.49 -8.06
C ALA A 171 -31.94 19.24 -9.19
N ASP A 172 -31.53 19.51 -10.43
CA ASP A 172 -32.37 19.38 -11.63
C ASP A 172 -32.08 18.09 -12.42
N HIS A 173 -31.10 17.29 -11.97
CA HIS A 173 -30.68 16.08 -12.67
C HIS A 173 -31.55 14.88 -12.31
N LYS A 174 -31.85 14.04 -13.30
CA LYS A 174 -32.63 12.82 -13.06
C LYS A 174 -31.82 11.82 -12.25
N ILE A 175 -32.41 11.30 -11.17
CA ILE A 175 -31.78 10.28 -10.31
C ILE A 175 -31.35 9.02 -11.08
N THR A 176 -32.02 8.70 -12.19
CA THR A 176 -31.70 7.55 -13.05
C THR A 176 -30.51 7.78 -13.97
N ARG A 177 -29.96 9.00 -14.04
CA ARG A 177 -28.85 9.40 -14.92
C ARG A 177 -27.64 9.91 -14.15
N LEU A 178 -27.50 9.56 -12.87
CA LEU A 178 -26.37 10.02 -12.03
C LEU A 178 -25.01 9.59 -12.58
N ASP A 179 -24.95 8.58 -13.44
CA ASP A 179 -23.74 8.15 -14.13
C ASP A 179 -23.15 9.23 -15.04
N GLU A 180 -23.98 10.16 -15.50
CA GLU A 180 -23.55 11.33 -16.29
C GLU A 180 -22.78 12.35 -15.46
N LEU A 181 -22.94 12.32 -14.14
CA LEU A 181 -22.25 13.22 -13.21
C LEU A 181 -20.92 12.65 -12.68
N LEU A 182 -20.50 11.48 -13.16
CA LEU A 182 -19.28 10.82 -12.68
C LEU A 182 -18.01 11.53 -13.15
N PRO A 183 -16.88 11.41 -12.42
CA PRO A 183 -15.67 12.20 -12.70
C PRO A 183 -15.14 12.08 -14.13
N TRP A 184 -15.21 10.88 -14.73
CA TRP A 184 -14.74 10.66 -16.11
C TRP A 184 -15.64 11.31 -17.17
N ARG A 185 -16.92 11.55 -16.88
CA ARG A 185 -17.81 12.31 -17.76
C ARG A 185 -17.49 13.79 -17.72
N TYR A 186 -17.24 14.32 -16.52
CA TYR A 186 -16.75 15.68 -16.34
C TYR A 186 -15.40 15.89 -17.05
N ALA A 187 -14.45 14.97 -16.90
CA ALA A 187 -13.17 15.04 -17.59
C ALA A 187 -13.31 15.06 -19.12
N ALA A 188 -14.22 14.24 -19.68
CA ALA A 188 -14.48 14.20 -21.11
C ALA A 188 -15.16 15.47 -21.65
N GLN A 189 -15.83 16.24 -20.80
CA GLN A 189 -16.52 17.48 -21.17
C GLN A 189 -15.63 18.73 -20.99
N ALA A 190 -14.64 18.65 -20.09
CA ALA A 190 -13.67 19.72 -19.82
C ALA A 190 -12.41 19.65 -20.72
N ALA A 191 -12.27 18.58 -21.52
CA ALA A 191 -11.22 18.38 -22.52
C ALA A 191 -11.61 18.99 -23.87
#